data_AF-A0A2V9NDT6-F1
#
_entry.id   AF-A0A2V9NDT6-F1
#
_cell.length_a   1.000
_cell.length_b   1.000
_cell.length_c   1.000
_cell.angle_alpha   90.00
_cell.angle_beta   90.00
_cell.angle_gamma   90.00
#
_symmetry.space_group_name_H-M   'P 1'
#
loop_
_entity.id
_entity.type
_entity.pdbx_description
1 polymer ?
#
loop_
_entity_poly.entity_id
_entity_poly.type
_entity_poly.pdbx_seq_one_letter_code
_entity_poly.pdbx_strand_id
1 'polypeptide(L)'
;MFGFAHHRGFTHSFIGLIFPCALVVFLVYGWWNLRGRKIDDPARPPRWGLLFLFAYFAGLSHILLDYTNNYGVRPFWPFSERWFSWDIVFIIEPVLWLLLVAGLVLPFLFALIGEEVGARRERLQGRLGATLALAAVVALWGVRDYEHRRAVAALEARQYENANPVRVMAGPYWVNPFRWSGLVETQDFFATASVTTWDVEVDPNDQMQIWRKPEQTPVTIAAKKSYLGRVYLDWARYPLTETEPLADGGYVVKFKDLRFDYPEMRRRRSVLEATVILDSKLDVRGEKFGK
;
A
#
# COMPACT_ATOMS: atom_id res chain seq x y z
N MET A 1 -2.36 -18.44 -3.92
CA MET A 1 -1.06 -18.29 -3.23
C MET A 1 0.01 -17.61 -4.09
N PHE A 2 0.23 -18.02 -5.35
CA PHE A 2 1.23 -17.40 -6.24
C PHE A 2 1.02 -15.89 -6.47
N GLY A 3 -0.24 -15.46 -6.64
CA GLY A 3 -0.57 -14.05 -6.89
C GLY A 3 -0.19 -13.11 -5.75
N PHE A 4 -0.27 -13.53 -4.49
CA PHE A 4 0.17 -12.74 -3.33
C PHE A 4 1.70 -12.66 -3.21
N ALA A 5 2.40 -13.78 -3.46
CA ALA A 5 3.86 -13.83 -3.44
C ALA A 5 4.52 -12.86 -4.46
N HIS A 6 3.84 -12.62 -5.58
CA HIS A 6 4.31 -11.71 -6.62
C HIS A 6 3.58 -10.36 -6.60
N HIS A 7 2.63 -10.18 -5.68
CA HIS A 7 1.89 -8.93 -5.55
C HIS A 7 2.87 -7.85 -5.07
N ARG A 8 3.19 -6.90 -5.96
CA ARG A 8 4.24 -5.88 -5.74
C ARG A 8 5.66 -6.43 -5.56
N GLY A 9 5.94 -7.58 -6.19
CA GLY A 9 7.28 -8.16 -6.29
C GLY A 9 8.16 -7.40 -7.28
N PHE A 10 8.87 -8.12 -8.16
CA PHE A 10 9.89 -7.53 -9.04
C PHE A 10 9.40 -6.35 -9.89
N THR A 11 8.13 -6.33 -10.34
CA THR A 11 7.58 -5.27 -11.19
C THR A 11 7.44 -3.91 -10.50
N HIS A 12 7.49 -3.87 -9.17
CA HIS A 12 7.42 -2.65 -8.36
C HIS A 12 8.81 -2.25 -7.82
N SER A 13 9.83 -2.45 -8.66
CA SER A 13 11.22 -2.03 -8.44
C SER A 13 11.69 -1.12 -9.57
N PHE A 14 12.70 -0.28 -9.33
CA PHE A 14 13.22 0.62 -10.36
C PHE A 14 13.71 -0.14 -11.60
N ILE A 15 14.44 -1.25 -11.39
CA ILE A 15 14.94 -2.07 -12.49
C ILE A 15 13.83 -2.93 -13.09
N GLY A 16 13.03 -3.60 -12.26
CA GLY A 16 12.00 -4.50 -12.74
C GLY A 16 10.86 -3.78 -13.47
N LEU A 17 10.68 -2.47 -13.28
CA LEU A 17 9.76 -1.63 -14.05
C LEU A 17 10.13 -1.54 -15.54
N ILE A 18 11.39 -1.78 -15.91
CA ILE A 18 11.82 -1.78 -17.32
C ILE A 18 11.03 -2.81 -18.14
N PHE A 19 10.75 -3.99 -17.58
CA PHE A 19 10.06 -5.08 -18.27
C PHE A 19 8.60 -4.75 -18.65
N PRO A 20 7.70 -4.35 -17.73
CA PRO A 20 6.35 -3.95 -18.10
C PRO A 20 6.34 -2.72 -19.02
N CYS A 21 7.26 -1.76 -18.86
CA CYS A 21 7.35 -0.61 -19.76
C CYS A 21 7.76 -1.02 -21.18
N ALA A 22 8.76 -1.91 -21.32
CA ALA A 22 9.18 -2.44 -22.60
C ALA A 22 8.05 -3.25 -23.27
N LEU A 23 7.32 -4.05 -22.49
CA LEU A 23 6.16 -4.79 -22.98
C LEU A 23 5.06 -3.86 -23.50
N VAL A 24 4.72 -2.80 -22.77
CA VAL A 24 3.73 -1.80 -23.23
C VAL A 24 4.17 -1.17 -24.55
N VAL A 25 5.42 -0.73 -24.65
CA VAL A 25 5.95 -0.12 -25.88
C VAL A 25 5.95 -1.12 -27.03
N PHE A 26 6.31 -2.38 -26.78
CA PHE A 26 6.28 -3.46 -27.76
C PHE A 26 4.85 -3.73 -28.28
N LEU A 27 3.86 -3.75 -27.40
CA LEU A 27 2.45 -3.93 -27.78
C LEU A 27 1.94 -2.75 -28.60
N VAL A 28 2.29 -1.52 -28.22
CA VAL A 28 1.95 -0.31 -29.00
C VAL A 28 2.63 -0.35 -30.38
N TYR A 29 3.88 -0.79 -30.45
CA TYR A 29 4.60 -0.99 -31.71
C TYR A 29 3.93 -2.05 -32.60
N GLY A 30 3.61 -3.21 -32.04
CA GLY A 30 2.92 -4.28 -32.76
C GLY A 30 1.56 -3.82 -33.28
N TRP A 31 0.78 -3.10 -32.47
CA TRP A 31 -0.48 -2.51 -32.88
C TRP A 31 -0.34 -1.47 -34.00
N TRP A 32 0.69 -0.61 -33.90
CA TRP A 32 1.00 0.38 -34.93
C TRP A 32 1.32 -0.29 -36.27
N ASN A 33 2.11 -1.37 -36.25
CA ASN A 33 2.45 -2.15 -37.42
C ASN A 33 1.24 -2.89 -38.02
N LEU A 34 0.40 -3.51 -37.17
CA LEU A 34 -0.83 -4.20 -37.59
C LEU A 34 -1.85 -3.25 -38.25
N ARG A 35 -1.92 -2.00 -37.79
CA ARG A 35 -2.76 -0.96 -38.40
C ARG A 35 -2.22 -0.45 -39.74
N GLY A 36 -1.06 -0.94 -40.19
CA GLY A 36 -0.42 -0.52 -41.44
C GLY A 36 -0.15 0.99 -41.49
N ARG A 37 0.00 1.64 -40.33
CA ARG A 37 0.19 3.09 -40.27
C ARG A 37 1.56 3.44 -40.84
N LYS A 38 1.54 4.06 -42.02
CA LYS A 38 2.74 4.60 -42.66
C LYS A 38 3.17 5.88 -41.92
N ILE A 39 4.46 6.16 -41.97
CA ILE A 39 5.02 7.41 -41.48
C ILE A 39 4.63 8.48 -42.51
N ASP A 40 3.79 9.45 -42.10
CA ASP A 40 3.35 10.53 -42.99
C ASP A 40 4.51 11.48 -43.37
N ASP A 41 5.48 11.67 -42.47
CA ASP A 41 6.67 12.50 -42.65
C ASP A 41 7.94 11.71 -42.25
N PRO A 42 8.78 11.28 -43.20
CA PRO A 42 10.03 10.55 -42.92
C PRO A 42 11.00 11.29 -42.00
N ALA A 43 10.91 12.62 -41.91
CA ALA A 43 11.73 13.43 -41.01
C ALA A 43 11.25 13.35 -39.54
N ARG A 44 10.08 12.75 -39.27
CA ARG A 44 9.47 12.63 -37.94
C ARG A 44 9.05 11.19 -37.64
N PRO A 45 9.99 10.23 -37.55
CA PRO A 45 9.67 8.87 -37.17
C PRO A 45 9.11 8.80 -35.74
N PRO A 46 8.29 7.78 -35.41
CA PRO A 46 7.85 7.56 -34.04
C PRO A 46 9.03 7.45 -33.09
N ARG A 47 9.02 8.26 -32.03
CA ARG A 47 10.09 8.31 -31.03
C ARG A 47 9.86 7.23 -29.96
N TRP A 48 10.11 5.97 -30.31
CA TRP A 48 9.90 4.82 -29.40
C TRP A 48 10.66 4.96 -28.08
N GLY A 49 11.90 5.47 -28.12
CA GLY A 49 12.66 5.76 -26.90
C GLY A 49 11.99 6.80 -26.00
N LEU A 50 11.39 7.84 -26.57
CA LEU A 50 10.64 8.84 -25.80
C LEU A 50 9.35 8.25 -25.21
N LEU A 51 8.66 7.40 -25.98
CA LEU A 51 7.48 6.69 -25.49
C LEU A 51 7.84 5.76 -24.32
N PHE A 52 8.96 5.04 -24.42
CA PHE A 52 9.49 4.25 -23.32
C PHE A 52 9.78 5.10 -22.09
N LEU A 53 10.44 6.25 -22.25
CA LEU A 53 10.70 7.17 -21.14
C LEU A 53 9.39 7.63 -20.47
N PHE A 54 8.36 8.00 -21.24
CA PHE A 54 7.06 8.36 -20.67
C PHE A 54 6.38 7.19 -19.96
N ALA A 55 6.42 5.99 -20.53
CA ALA A 55 5.89 4.79 -19.88
C ALA A 55 6.63 4.49 -18.56
N TYR A 56 7.95 4.69 -18.55
CA TYR A 56 8.78 4.52 -17.36
C TYR A 56 8.48 5.58 -16.30
N PHE A 57 8.35 6.85 -16.66
CA PHE A 57 7.94 7.91 -15.72
C PHE A 57 6.53 7.68 -15.15
N ALA A 58 5.59 7.22 -15.98
CA ALA A 58 4.28 6.82 -15.50
C ALA A 58 4.38 5.66 -14.48
N GLY A 59 5.21 4.66 -14.77
CA GLY A 59 5.49 3.56 -13.84
C GLY A 59 6.16 4.00 -12.54
N LEU A 60 7.10 4.94 -12.59
CA LEU A 60 7.71 5.53 -11.39
C LEU A 60 6.68 6.28 -10.55
N SER A 61 5.76 7.01 -11.19
CA SER A 61 4.66 7.68 -10.49
C SER A 61 3.74 6.69 -9.79
N HIS A 62 3.49 5.53 -10.41
CA HIS A 62 2.74 4.43 -9.80
C HIS A 62 3.46 3.87 -8.57
N ILE A 63 4.77 3.58 -8.67
CA ILE A 63 5.57 3.12 -7.52
C ILE A 63 5.59 4.16 -6.40
N LEU A 64 5.66 5.46 -6.74
CA LEU A 64 5.60 6.54 -5.75
C LEU A 64 4.26 6.55 -5.02
N LEU A 65 3.14 6.43 -5.74
CA LEU A 65 1.82 6.32 -5.13
C LEU A 65 1.73 5.08 -4.23
N ASP A 66 2.28 3.95 -4.68
CA ASP A 66 2.31 2.75 -3.85
C ASP A 66 3.21 2.87 -2.63
N TYR A 67 4.31 3.63 -2.72
CA TYR A 67 5.16 3.96 -1.57
C TYR A 67 4.42 4.81 -0.52
N THR A 68 3.50 5.69 -0.92
CA THR A 68 2.73 6.49 0.05
C THR A 68 1.79 5.66 0.93
N ASN A 69 1.44 4.44 0.53
CA ASN A 69 0.51 3.58 1.27
C ASN A 69 1.18 2.67 2.30
N ASN A 70 0.36 2.06 3.16
CA ASN A 70 0.82 1.20 4.26
C ASN A 70 1.11 -0.27 3.87
N TYR A 71 0.94 -0.63 2.61
CA TYR A 71 1.32 -1.95 2.09
C TYR A 71 2.81 -1.98 1.75
N GLY A 72 3.33 -0.89 1.17
CA GLY A 72 4.72 -0.71 0.80
C GLY A 72 5.10 -1.26 -0.57
N VAL A 73 6.38 -1.06 -0.93
CA VAL A 73 7.03 -1.42 -2.20
C VAL A 73 8.47 -1.90 -1.99
N ARG A 74 9.05 -2.57 -2.99
CA ARG A 74 10.46 -3.02 -3.02
C ARG A 74 11.26 -2.32 -4.14
N PRO A 75 11.56 -1.02 -4.01
CA PRO A 75 12.14 -0.23 -5.10
C PRO A 75 13.52 -0.73 -5.55
N PHE A 76 14.27 -1.39 -4.65
CA PHE A 76 15.66 -1.81 -4.88
C PHE A 76 15.85 -3.30 -5.20
N TRP A 77 14.77 -4.04 -5.46
CA TRP A 77 14.89 -5.41 -5.95
C TRP A 77 15.63 -5.41 -7.32
N PRO A 78 16.55 -6.35 -7.61
CA PRO A 78 16.91 -7.56 -6.86
C PRO A 78 18.04 -7.39 -5.83
N PHE A 79 18.56 -6.18 -5.62
CA PHE A 79 19.68 -5.96 -4.70
C PHE A 79 19.26 -5.94 -3.23
N SER A 80 18.01 -5.58 -2.95
CA SER A 80 17.43 -5.61 -1.61
C SER A 80 15.96 -6.02 -1.65
N GLU A 81 15.58 -6.92 -0.75
CA GLU A 81 14.20 -7.39 -0.58
C GLU A 81 13.43 -6.59 0.48
N ARG A 82 14.03 -5.52 1.02
CA ARG A 82 13.41 -4.69 2.06
C ARG A 82 12.18 -3.97 1.51
N TRP A 83 11.09 -4.01 2.29
CA TRP A 83 9.91 -3.20 2.05
C TRP A 83 10.08 -1.78 2.56
N PHE A 84 9.62 -0.83 1.75
CA PHE A 84 9.57 0.58 2.07
C PHE A 84 8.14 1.10 1.95
N SER A 85 7.75 1.96 2.87
CA SER A 85 6.47 2.65 2.88
C SER A 85 6.62 3.98 3.60
N TRP A 86 5.78 4.92 3.23
CA TRP A 86 5.63 6.19 3.94
C TRP A 86 4.46 6.13 4.94
N ASP A 87 3.49 5.23 4.72
CA ASP A 87 2.38 5.02 5.65
C ASP A 87 1.46 6.26 5.85
N ILE A 88 1.40 7.19 4.88
CA ILE A 88 0.62 8.44 4.98
C ILE A 88 -0.72 8.43 4.23
N VAL A 89 -0.92 7.52 3.28
CA VAL A 89 -2.12 7.44 2.43
C VAL A 89 -2.79 6.07 2.58
N PHE A 90 -4.11 6.04 2.79
CA PHE A 90 -4.86 4.79 2.80
C PHE A 90 -5.01 4.23 1.38
N ILE A 91 -5.03 2.91 1.21
CA ILE A 91 -5.07 2.26 -0.12
C ILE A 91 -6.26 2.71 -0.98
N ILE A 92 -7.37 3.06 -0.34
CA ILE A 92 -8.54 3.68 -0.97
C ILE A 92 -8.68 5.10 -0.40
N GLU A 93 -8.12 6.11 -1.08
CA GLU A 93 -8.17 7.49 -0.62
C GLU A 93 -9.08 8.35 -1.52
N PRO A 94 -10.38 8.51 -1.15
CA PRO A 94 -11.34 9.26 -1.95
C PRO A 94 -10.94 10.73 -2.17
N VAL A 95 -10.24 11.36 -1.21
CA VAL A 95 -9.83 12.76 -1.35
C VAL A 95 -8.82 12.91 -2.49
N LEU A 96 -7.84 12.01 -2.57
CA LEU A 96 -6.85 12.01 -3.64
C LEU A 96 -7.52 11.75 -4.99
N TRP A 97 -8.43 10.78 -5.07
CA TRP A 97 -9.19 10.51 -6.30
C TRP A 97 -10.03 11.72 -6.72
N LEU A 98 -10.71 12.38 -5.78
CA LEU A 98 -11.51 13.57 -6.06
C LEU A 98 -10.65 14.69 -6.63
N LEU A 99 -9.47 14.96 -6.05
CA LEU A 99 -8.55 15.99 -6.55
C LEU A 99 -8.10 15.70 -7.99
N LEU A 100 -7.70 14.46 -8.27
CA LEU A 100 -7.26 14.06 -9.61
C LEU A 100 -8.39 14.08 -10.64
N VAL A 101 -9.58 13.58 -10.28
CA VAL A 101 -10.76 13.62 -11.16
C VAL A 101 -11.22 15.06 -11.40
N ALA A 102 -11.25 15.90 -10.37
CA ALA A 102 -11.59 17.31 -10.50
C ALA A 102 -10.61 18.05 -11.42
N GLY A 103 -9.30 17.80 -11.29
CA GLY A 103 -8.28 18.37 -12.17
C GLY A 103 -8.44 17.99 -13.65
N LEU A 104 -9.00 16.81 -13.92
CA LEU A 104 -9.28 16.32 -15.27
C LEU A 104 -10.62 16.84 -15.82
N VAL A 105 -11.67 16.84 -15.00
CA VAL A 105 -13.07 17.06 -15.44
C VAL A 105 -13.46 18.54 -15.41
N LEU A 106 -13.07 19.29 -14.38
CA LEU A 106 -13.48 20.69 -14.24
C LEU A 106 -13.05 21.59 -15.42
N PRO A 107 -11.81 21.48 -15.95
CA PRO A 107 -11.44 22.25 -17.14
C PRO A 107 -12.32 21.94 -18.35
N PHE A 108 -12.73 20.68 -18.52
CA PHE A 108 -13.64 20.27 -19.60
C PHE A 108 -15.05 20.84 -19.40
N LEU A 109 -15.59 20.78 -18.17
CA LEU A 109 -16.92 21.33 -17.87
C LEU A 109 -16.98 22.86 -18.05
N PHE A 110 -15.96 23.59 -17.59
CA PHE A 110 -15.90 25.04 -17.78
C PHE A 110 -15.73 25.43 -19.25
N ALA A 111 -15.02 24.62 -20.04
CA ALA A 111 -14.92 24.83 -21.48
C ALA A 111 -16.28 24.70 -22.17
N LEU A 112 -17.15 23.77 -21.75
CA LEU A 112 -18.50 23.58 -22.31
C LEU A 112 -19.42 24.77 -22.01
N ILE A 113 -19.31 25.36 -20.81
CA ILE A 113 -20.11 26.53 -20.42
C ILE A 113 -19.61 27.80 -21.12
N GLY A 114 -18.31 27.89 -21.40
CA GLY A 114 -17.68 29.02 -22.08
C GLY A 114 -17.92 29.09 -23.60
N GLU A 115 -18.43 28.03 -24.23
CA GLU A 115 -18.71 28.01 -25.68
C GLU A 115 -19.87 28.92 -26.09
N GLU A 116 -20.75 29.33 -25.17
CA GLU A 116 -21.77 30.36 -25.43
C GLU A 116 -21.18 31.78 -25.56
N VAL A 117 -19.93 32.00 -25.13
CA VAL A 117 -19.32 33.34 -25.06
C VAL A 117 -17.99 33.37 -25.83
N GLY A 118 -17.97 32.93 -27.09
CA GLY A 118 -17.05 33.38 -28.17
C GLY A 118 -15.52 33.47 -27.92
N ALA A 119 -14.98 32.97 -26.81
CA ALA A 119 -13.59 33.15 -26.42
C ALA A 119 -12.74 31.99 -26.93
N ARG A 120 -11.63 32.31 -27.62
CA ARG A 120 -10.63 31.37 -28.13
C ARG A 120 -10.33 30.27 -27.10
N ARG A 121 -10.56 29.00 -27.49
CA ARG A 121 -10.16 27.79 -26.75
C ARG A 121 -8.65 27.80 -26.52
N GLU A 122 -8.18 28.34 -25.39
CA GLU A 122 -6.77 28.26 -25.04
C GLU A 122 -6.49 26.93 -24.34
N ARG A 123 -5.60 26.16 -24.97
CA ARG A 123 -4.87 24.95 -24.51
C ARG A 123 -4.38 25.00 -23.04
N LEU A 124 -4.43 26.16 -22.40
CA LEU A 124 -3.99 26.45 -21.04
C LEU A 124 -4.97 25.97 -19.96
N GLN A 125 -6.27 25.83 -20.26
CA GLN A 125 -7.28 25.48 -19.24
C GLN A 125 -7.03 24.09 -18.62
N GLY A 126 -6.74 23.07 -19.44
CA GLY A 126 -6.41 21.73 -18.95
C GLY A 126 -5.09 21.65 -18.19
N ARG A 127 -4.09 22.46 -18.60
CA ARG A 127 -2.79 22.51 -17.91
C ARG A 127 -2.92 23.12 -16.52
N LEU A 128 -3.69 24.19 -16.38
CA LEU A 128 -3.94 24.81 -15.08
C LEU A 128 -4.67 23.84 -14.13
N GLY A 129 -5.74 23.20 -14.61
CA GLY A 129 -6.46 22.21 -13.81
C GLY A 129 -5.58 21.04 -13.33
N ALA A 130 -4.77 20.47 -14.23
CA ALA A 130 -3.82 19.42 -13.87
C ALA A 130 -2.76 19.91 -12.87
N THR A 131 -2.24 21.13 -13.06
CA THR A 131 -1.23 21.71 -12.16
C THR A 131 -1.79 21.95 -10.76
N LEU A 132 -3.00 22.51 -10.66
CA LEU A 132 -3.68 22.74 -9.39
C LEU A 132 -4.01 21.43 -8.68
N ALA A 133 -4.48 20.41 -9.40
CA ALA A 133 -4.76 19.10 -8.82
C ALA A 133 -3.49 18.42 -8.29
N LEU A 134 -2.39 18.45 -9.04
CA LEU A 134 -1.11 17.90 -8.58
C LEU A 134 -0.55 18.69 -7.39
N ALA A 135 -0.66 20.02 -7.39
CA ALA A 135 -0.27 20.85 -6.25
C ALA A 135 -1.11 20.53 -5.00
N ALA A 136 -2.41 20.32 -5.16
CA ALA A 136 -3.29 19.91 -4.07
C ALA A 136 -2.96 18.51 -3.52
N VAL A 137 -2.58 17.56 -4.38
CA VAL A 137 -2.09 16.23 -3.95
C VAL A 137 -0.81 16.36 -3.12
N VAL A 138 0.14 17.18 -3.56
CA VAL A 138 1.39 17.42 -2.80
C VAL A 138 1.09 18.11 -1.46
N ALA A 139 0.18 19.10 -1.44
CA ALA A 139 -0.24 19.75 -0.21
C ALA A 139 -0.92 18.77 0.76
N LEU A 140 -1.79 17.88 0.25
CA LEU A 140 -2.42 16.81 1.04
C LEU A 140 -1.38 15.86 1.64
N TRP A 141 -0.36 15.46 0.86
CA TRP A 141 0.75 14.66 1.39
C TRP A 141 1.53 15.39 2.48
N GLY A 142 1.78 16.69 2.32
CA GLY A 142 2.44 17.50 3.34
C GLY A 142 1.66 17.54 4.66
N VAL A 143 0.34 17.77 4.60
CA VAL A 143 -0.54 17.72 5.78
C VAL A 143 -0.52 16.33 6.40
N ARG A 144 -0.69 15.27 5.58
CA ARG A 144 -0.68 13.88 6.06
C ARG A 144 0.66 13.49 6.70
N ASP A 145 1.79 13.88 6.12
CA ASP A 145 3.13 13.61 6.68
C ASP A 145 3.34 14.34 8.00
N TYR A 146 2.93 15.61 8.08
CA TYR A 146 3.01 16.38 9.32
C TYR A 146 2.21 15.72 10.45
N GLU A 147 0.96 15.36 10.18
CA GLU A 147 0.10 14.69 11.17
C GLU A 147 0.58 13.26 11.49
N HIS A 148 1.10 12.53 10.50
CA HIS A 148 1.70 11.22 10.70
C HIS A 148 2.85 11.28 11.71
N ARG A 149 3.78 12.23 11.55
CA ARG A 149 4.90 12.41 12.47
C ARG A 149 4.44 12.76 13.88
N ARG A 150 3.38 13.57 14.01
CA ARG A 150 2.78 13.88 15.32
C ARG A 150 2.18 12.63 15.98
N ALA A 151 1.48 11.80 15.21
CA ALA A 151 0.93 10.54 15.69
C ALA A 151 2.03 9.57 16.14
N VAL A 152 3.09 9.42 15.34
CA VAL A 152 4.27 8.61 15.66
C VAL A 152 4.93 9.11 16.95
N ALA A 153 5.19 10.41 17.06
CA ALA A 153 5.80 10.99 18.26
C ALA A 153 4.94 10.79 19.52
N ALA A 154 3.62 10.91 19.41
CA ALA A 154 2.70 10.65 20.52
C ALA A 154 2.73 9.18 20.98
N LEU A 155 2.87 8.24 20.06
CA LEU A 155 3.02 6.81 20.36
C LEU A 155 4.39 6.50 21.00
N GLU A 156 5.47 7.13 20.55
CA GLU A 156 6.82 6.91 21.09
C GLU A 156 7.00 7.49 22.50
N ALA A 157 6.33 8.60 22.80
CA ALA A 157 6.48 9.30 24.07
C ALA A 157 5.82 8.60 25.27
N ARG A 158 4.97 7.58 25.03
CA ARG A 158 4.19 6.89 26.06
C ARG A 158 4.77 5.51 26.38
N GLN A 159 4.62 5.12 27.65
CA GLN A 159 4.81 3.72 28.06
C GLN A 159 3.51 2.93 27.96
N TYR A 160 3.63 1.67 27.55
CA TYR A 160 2.52 0.73 27.42
C TYR A 160 2.75 -0.39 28.42
N GLU A 161 1.87 -0.59 29.40
CA GLU A 161 2.05 -1.57 30.48
C GLU A 161 3.45 -1.52 31.15
N ASN A 162 3.98 -0.30 31.38
CA ASN A 162 5.34 -0.06 31.89
C ASN A 162 6.49 -0.51 30.97
N ALA A 163 6.20 -0.86 29.72
CA ALA A 163 7.19 -1.16 28.69
C ALA A 163 7.36 0.02 27.72
N ASN A 164 8.60 0.25 27.30
CA ASN A 164 8.92 1.25 26.29
C ASN A 164 8.67 0.71 24.88
N PRO A 165 8.19 1.55 23.94
CA PRO A 165 8.15 1.22 22.52
C PRO A 165 9.54 0.87 21.96
N VAL A 166 9.63 -0.23 21.22
CA VAL A 166 10.81 -0.60 20.41
C VAL A 166 10.64 -0.10 18.98
N ARG A 167 9.42 -0.21 18.46
CA ARG A 167 9.05 0.25 17.12
C ARG A 167 7.61 0.70 17.12
N VAL A 168 7.31 1.79 16.42
CA VAL A 168 5.95 2.28 16.27
C VAL A 168 5.58 2.43 14.80
N MET A 169 4.28 2.50 14.54
CA MET A 169 3.70 2.83 13.24
C MET A 169 2.38 3.55 13.46
N ALA A 170 2.07 4.51 12.58
CA ALA A 170 0.77 5.14 12.48
C ALA A 170 0.15 4.84 11.10
N GLY A 171 -0.84 3.95 11.06
CA GLY A 171 -1.58 3.60 9.84
C GLY A 171 -2.64 4.66 9.49
N PRO A 172 -2.79 5.05 8.22
CA PRO A 172 -3.74 6.10 7.83
C PRO A 172 -5.17 5.57 7.79
N TYR A 173 -6.15 6.38 8.19
CA TYR A 173 -7.56 6.12 7.84
C TYR A 173 -7.93 6.74 6.51
N TRP A 174 -8.91 6.15 5.82
CA TRP A 174 -9.57 6.77 4.67
C TRP A 174 -10.13 8.16 5.03
N VAL A 175 -9.98 9.14 4.14
CA VAL A 175 -10.57 10.49 4.22
C VAL A 175 -10.00 11.39 5.32
N ASN A 176 -9.92 10.95 6.58
CA ASN A 176 -9.55 11.78 7.74
C ASN A 176 -8.02 11.90 7.90
N PRO A 177 -7.41 13.10 7.73
CA PRO A 177 -5.96 13.31 7.84
C PRO A 177 -5.35 13.16 9.23
N PHE A 178 -6.19 13.16 10.26
CA PHE A 178 -5.76 13.43 11.64
C PHE A 178 -6.02 12.25 12.57
N ARG A 179 -6.75 11.25 12.07
CA ARG A 179 -6.94 9.98 12.76
C ARG A 179 -5.98 8.95 12.18
N TRP A 180 -5.33 8.21 13.08
CA TRP A 180 -4.32 7.22 12.79
C TRP A 180 -4.53 5.95 13.61
N SER A 181 -4.27 4.80 13.01
CA SER A 181 -4.27 3.50 13.68
C SER A 181 -2.86 3.28 14.20
N GLY A 182 -2.66 3.56 15.48
CA GLY A 182 -1.38 3.35 16.16
C GLY A 182 -1.10 1.87 16.37
N LEU A 183 0.11 1.46 16.04
CA LEU A 183 0.65 0.14 16.34
C LEU A 183 2.00 0.31 17.01
N VAL A 184 2.13 -0.24 18.20
CA VAL A 184 3.35 -0.18 19.00
C VAL A 184 3.84 -1.60 19.20
N GLU A 185 5.11 -1.83 18.94
CA GLU A 185 5.81 -3.06 19.28
C GLU A 185 6.71 -2.81 20.49
N THR A 186 6.54 -3.63 21.52
CA THR A 186 7.45 -3.70 22.68
C THR A 186 8.29 -4.98 22.59
N GLN A 187 9.05 -5.29 23.65
CA GLN A 187 9.80 -6.55 23.69
C GLN A 187 8.85 -7.76 23.68
N ASP A 188 7.77 -7.72 24.47
CA ASP A 188 6.92 -8.89 24.75
C ASP A 188 5.55 -8.88 24.05
N PHE A 189 5.10 -7.72 23.54
CA PHE A 189 3.76 -7.60 22.96
C PHE A 189 3.69 -6.53 21.87
N PHE A 190 2.54 -6.49 21.19
CA PHE A 190 2.11 -5.38 20.36
C PHE A 190 0.91 -4.69 21.01
N ALA A 191 0.82 -3.36 20.91
CA ALA A 191 -0.35 -2.60 21.30
C ALA A 191 -0.96 -1.95 20.06
N THR A 192 -2.26 -2.14 19.82
CA THR A 192 -3.00 -1.39 18.78
C THR A 192 -3.95 -0.39 19.44
N ALA A 193 -3.86 0.88 19.04
CA ALA A 193 -4.55 2.00 19.68
C ALA A 193 -5.02 3.02 18.63
N SER A 194 -6.08 3.77 18.93
CA SER A 194 -6.49 4.90 18.09
C SER A 194 -5.71 6.16 18.46
N VAL A 195 -5.25 6.94 17.48
CA VAL A 195 -4.54 8.21 17.72
C VAL A 195 -5.22 9.30 16.94
N THR A 196 -5.56 10.40 17.60
CA THR A 196 -6.11 11.60 16.95
C THR A 196 -5.17 12.77 17.23
N THR A 197 -4.61 13.39 16.21
CA THR A 197 -3.50 14.34 16.37
C THR A 197 -3.90 15.73 16.85
N TRP A 198 -5.19 16.07 16.82
CA TRP A 198 -5.69 17.29 17.50
C TRP A 198 -5.93 17.09 18.98
N ASP A 199 -6.01 15.83 19.41
CA ASP A 199 -6.21 15.46 20.78
C ASP A 199 -4.85 15.26 21.45
N VAL A 200 -4.82 15.44 22.77
CA VAL A 200 -3.61 15.19 23.57
C VAL A 200 -3.48 13.70 23.87
N GLU A 201 -4.61 12.97 23.91
CA GLU A 201 -4.64 11.59 24.35
C GLU A 201 -4.48 10.57 23.21
N VAL A 202 -3.58 9.61 23.43
CA VAL A 202 -3.55 8.35 22.69
C VAL A 202 -4.63 7.45 23.27
N ASP A 203 -5.47 6.94 22.39
CA ASP A 203 -6.62 6.08 22.67
C ASP A 203 -7.75 6.71 23.51
N PRO A 204 -8.36 7.81 23.03
CA PRO A 204 -9.38 8.55 23.80
C PRO A 204 -10.66 7.74 24.08
N ASN A 205 -10.88 6.61 23.41
CA ASN A 205 -12.06 5.76 23.59
C ASN A 205 -11.77 4.47 24.38
N ASP A 206 -10.57 4.33 24.96
CA ASP A 206 -10.14 3.14 25.72
C ASP A 206 -10.39 1.83 24.93
N GLN A 207 -9.97 1.81 23.65
CA GLN A 207 -10.11 0.68 22.72
C GLN A 207 -8.77 -0.03 22.43
N MET A 208 -7.73 0.31 23.20
CA MET A 208 -6.40 -0.26 23.10
C MET A 208 -6.46 -1.78 23.29
N GLN A 209 -5.75 -2.51 22.45
CA GLN A 209 -5.59 -3.96 22.61
C GLN A 209 -4.13 -4.34 22.69
N ILE A 210 -3.85 -5.27 23.58
CA ILE A 210 -2.52 -5.84 23.80
C ILE A 210 -2.50 -7.24 23.21
N TRP A 211 -1.60 -7.44 22.26
CA TRP A 211 -1.33 -8.71 21.59
C TRP A 211 0.01 -9.26 22.07
N ARG A 212 -0.01 -10.18 23.02
CA ARG A 212 1.22 -10.86 23.49
C ARG A 212 1.89 -11.58 22.34
N LYS A 213 3.21 -11.46 22.23
CA LYS A 213 3.97 -12.20 21.22
C LYS A 213 3.88 -13.69 21.55
N PRO A 214 3.39 -14.53 20.61
CA PRO A 214 3.22 -15.95 20.86
C PRO A 214 4.59 -16.62 20.99
N GLU A 215 4.68 -17.61 21.88
CA GLU A 215 5.86 -18.44 22.00
C GLU A 215 6.14 -19.22 20.70
N GLN A 216 7.42 -19.51 20.45
CA GLN A 216 7.79 -20.39 19.35
C GLN A 216 7.58 -21.84 19.78
N THR A 217 6.66 -22.51 19.09
CA THR A 217 6.35 -23.93 19.29
C THR A 217 6.74 -24.70 18.04
N PRO A 218 6.89 -26.03 18.10
CA PRO A 218 7.12 -26.85 16.92
C PRO A 218 6.07 -26.62 15.82
N VAL A 219 4.81 -26.42 16.22
CA VAL A 219 3.68 -26.13 15.33
C VAL A 219 3.87 -24.79 14.61
N THR A 220 4.18 -23.71 15.34
CA THR A 220 4.38 -22.40 14.73
C THR A 220 5.64 -22.36 13.86
N ILE A 221 6.70 -23.08 14.23
CA ILE A 221 7.91 -23.22 13.41
C ILE A 221 7.61 -23.97 12.11
N ALA A 222 6.86 -25.08 12.16
CA ALA A 222 6.47 -25.84 10.97
C ALA A 222 5.64 -24.98 10.01
N ALA A 223 4.65 -24.26 10.51
CA ALA A 223 3.84 -23.36 9.70
C ALA A 223 4.66 -22.21 9.09
N LYS A 224 5.60 -21.61 9.83
CA LYS A 224 6.50 -20.55 9.32
C LYS A 224 7.42 -21.06 8.21
N LYS A 225 7.80 -22.35 8.26
CA LYS A 225 8.59 -23.03 7.23
C LYS A 225 7.76 -23.49 6.03
N SER A 226 6.43 -23.36 6.05
CA SER A 226 5.62 -23.68 4.87
C SER A 226 5.86 -22.66 3.74
N TYR A 227 5.40 -22.94 2.52
CA TYR A 227 5.54 -22.01 1.40
C TYR A 227 4.80 -20.70 1.70
N LEU A 228 3.53 -20.79 2.10
CA LEU A 228 2.72 -19.64 2.42
C LEU A 228 3.23 -18.90 3.65
N GLY A 229 3.71 -19.60 4.68
CA GLY A 229 4.30 -18.99 5.87
C GLY A 229 5.49 -18.10 5.54
N ARG A 230 6.43 -18.60 4.72
CA ARG A 230 7.58 -17.80 4.25
C ARG A 230 7.15 -16.59 3.43
N VAL A 231 6.26 -16.79 2.47
CA VAL A 231 5.75 -15.70 1.61
C VAL A 231 5.04 -14.63 2.44
N TYR A 232 4.23 -15.04 3.42
CA TYR A 232 3.50 -14.10 4.27
C TYR A 232 4.43 -13.30 5.16
N LEU A 233 5.39 -13.97 5.82
CA LEU A 233 6.35 -13.32 6.72
C LEU A 233 7.36 -12.42 6.00
N ASP A 234 7.65 -12.71 4.73
CA ASP A 234 8.47 -11.85 3.87
C ASP A 234 7.75 -10.51 3.56
N TRP A 235 6.42 -10.49 3.53
CA TRP A 235 5.61 -9.26 3.37
C TRP A 235 5.23 -8.60 4.69
N ALA A 236 4.96 -9.41 5.72
CA ALA A 236 4.42 -8.92 6.97
C ALA A 236 5.46 -8.11 7.76
N ARG A 237 5.09 -6.91 8.23
CA ARG A 237 5.97 -6.06 9.05
C ARG A 237 5.74 -6.29 10.54
N TYR A 238 4.50 -6.58 10.95
CA TYR A 238 4.12 -6.84 12.34
C TYR A 238 3.29 -8.14 12.43
N PRO A 239 3.91 -9.30 12.12
CA PRO A 239 3.20 -10.57 12.08
C PRO A 239 2.82 -11.07 13.48
N LEU A 240 1.57 -11.50 13.64
CA LEU A 240 1.10 -12.31 14.76
C LEU A 240 0.71 -13.70 14.24
N THR A 241 1.05 -14.73 15.00
CA THR A 241 0.70 -16.12 14.70
C THR A 241 -0.22 -16.69 15.77
N GLU A 242 -1.38 -17.18 15.37
CA GLU A 242 -2.34 -17.84 16.26
C GLU A 242 -2.46 -19.31 15.87
N THR A 243 -2.57 -20.19 16.86
CA THR A 243 -2.64 -21.65 16.64
C THR A 243 -3.91 -22.18 17.26
N GLU A 244 -4.67 -22.95 16.48
CA GLU A 244 -5.90 -23.63 16.91
C GLU A 244 -5.71 -25.14 16.69
N PRO A 245 -5.85 -25.99 17.72
CA PRO A 245 -5.81 -27.43 17.56
C PRO A 245 -7.06 -27.94 16.83
N LEU A 246 -6.90 -28.97 16.01
CA LEU A 246 -7.99 -29.66 15.33
C LEU A 246 -8.36 -30.95 16.06
N ALA A 247 -9.61 -31.39 15.88
CA ALA A 247 -10.13 -32.62 16.49
C ALA A 247 -9.39 -33.89 16.04
N ASP A 248 -8.75 -33.88 14.87
CA ASP A 248 -7.96 -35.00 14.33
C ASP A 248 -6.49 -35.00 14.81
N GLY A 249 -6.16 -34.13 15.77
CA GLY A 249 -4.79 -33.97 16.29
C GLY A 249 -3.89 -33.10 15.40
N GLY A 250 -4.41 -32.53 14.31
CA GLY A 250 -3.73 -31.53 13.51
C GLY A 250 -3.81 -30.12 14.12
N TYR A 251 -3.32 -29.14 13.38
CA TYR A 251 -3.30 -27.74 13.80
C TYR A 251 -3.66 -26.81 12.65
N VAL A 252 -4.36 -25.73 12.97
CA VAL A 252 -4.55 -24.58 12.09
C VAL A 252 -3.70 -23.43 12.63
N VAL A 253 -2.75 -22.96 11.83
CA VAL A 253 -1.93 -21.79 12.16
C VAL A 253 -2.35 -20.63 11.28
N LYS A 254 -2.79 -19.55 11.91
CA LYS A 254 -3.19 -18.30 11.25
C LYS A 254 -2.10 -17.27 11.41
N PHE A 255 -1.74 -16.62 10.31
CA PHE A 255 -0.85 -15.47 10.25
C PHE A 255 -1.69 -14.23 9.95
N LYS A 256 -1.52 -13.20 10.77
CA LYS A 256 -2.08 -11.87 10.54
C LYS A 256 -1.01 -10.81 10.70
N ASP A 257 -1.14 -9.68 9.99
CA ASP A 257 -0.28 -8.52 10.16
C ASP A 257 -1.07 -7.42 10.86
N LEU A 258 -0.61 -7.02 12.05
CA LEU A 258 -1.30 -6.06 12.90
C LEU A 258 -1.36 -4.64 12.30
N ARG A 259 -0.60 -4.37 11.22
CA ARG A 259 -0.77 -3.13 10.41
C ARG A 259 -2.20 -2.90 9.93
N PHE A 260 -2.97 -3.97 9.79
CA PHE A 260 -4.33 -3.95 9.26
C PHE A 260 -5.39 -4.25 10.34
N ASP A 261 -5.00 -4.34 11.62
CA ASP A 261 -5.90 -4.46 12.76
C ASP A 261 -6.38 -3.08 13.23
N TYR A 262 -7.23 -2.42 12.43
CA TYR A 262 -7.78 -1.11 12.76
C TYR A 262 -8.80 -1.22 13.91
N PRO A 263 -8.61 -0.55 15.07
CA PRO A 263 -9.43 -0.70 16.27
C PRO A 263 -10.95 -0.70 16.04
N GLU A 264 -11.46 0.23 15.23
CA GLU A 264 -12.89 0.40 14.97
C GLU A 264 -13.42 -0.51 13.85
N MET A 265 -12.53 -1.10 13.04
CA MET A 265 -12.90 -2.01 11.96
C MET A 265 -12.79 -3.50 12.34
N ARG A 266 -12.34 -3.82 13.56
CA ARG A 266 -12.11 -5.19 14.06
C ARG A 266 -13.30 -6.15 13.90
N ARG A 267 -14.55 -5.66 13.86
CA ARG A 267 -15.75 -6.50 13.61
C ARG A 267 -15.78 -7.11 12.21
N ARG A 268 -14.98 -6.62 11.28
CA ARG A 268 -14.81 -7.19 9.94
C ARG A 268 -13.66 -8.20 9.98
N ARG A 269 -13.95 -9.46 9.66
CA ARG A 269 -12.92 -10.49 9.47
C ARG A 269 -11.84 -9.97 8.51
N SER A 270 -10.56 -10.09 8.89
CA SER A 270 -9.44 -9.62 8.09
C SER A 270 -9.36 -10.39 6.76
N VAL A 271 -9.13 -9.67 5.68
CA VAL A 271 -9.01 -10.23 4.32
C VAL A 271 -7.55 -10.62 4.02
N LEU A 272 -6.61 -10.15 4.84
CA LEU A 272 -5.17 -10.30 4.66
C LEU A 272 -4.57 -11.30 5.66
N GLU A 273 -5.29 -12.39 5.92
CA GLU A 273 -4.82 -13.50 6.76
C GLU A 273 -4.29 -14.63 5.88
N ALA A 274 -3.26 -15.32 6.36
CA ALA A 274 -2.81 -16.58 5.78
C ALA A 274 -3.03 -17.71 6.78
N THR A 275 -3.50 -18.85 6.29
CA THR A 275 -3.78 -20.04 7.10
C THR A 275 -2.96 -21.21 6.58
N VAL A 276 -2.27 -21.90 7.47
CA VAL A 276 -1.56 -23.15 7.21
C VAL A 276 -2.17 -24.23 8.07
N ILE A 277 -2.59 -25.33 7.44
CA ILE A 277 -3.15 -26.50 8.10
C ILE A 277 -2.07 -27.57 8.15
N LEU A 278 -1.75 -28.01 9.36
CA LEU A 278 -0.76 -29.05 9.65
C LEU A 278 -1.47 -30.30 10.15
N ASP A 279 -0.94 -31.47 9.81
CA ASP A 279 -1.38 -32.73 10.43
C ASP A 279 -0.70 -32.95 11.81
N SER A 280 -0.99 -34.09 12.44
CA SER A 280 -0.42 -34.45 13.74
C SER A 280 1.10 -34.70 13.73
N LYS A 281 1.71 -34.86 12.55
CA LYS A 281 3.16 -34.97 12.35
C LYS A 281 3.80 -33.62 12.00
N LEU A 282 3.01 -32.55 11.97
CA LEU A 282 3.41 -31.20 11.58
C LEU A 282 3.73 -31.06 10.08
N ASP A 283 3.26 -31.99 9.25
CA ASP A 283 3.35 -31.89 7.80
C ASP A 283 2.22 -30.99 7.25
N VAL A 284 2.53 -30.20 6.23
CA VAL A 284 1.58 -29.26 5.63
C VAL A 284 0.53 -30.02 4.84
N ARG A 285 -0.71 -29.99 5.32
CA ARG A 285 -1.90 -30.58 4.66
C ARG A 285 -2.61 -29.59 3.73
N GLY A 286 -2.53 -28.30 4.03
CA GLY A 286 -3.22 -27.27 3.25
C GLY A 286 -2.74 -25.87 3.59
N GLU A 287 -2.87 -24.97 2.62
CA GLU A 287 -2.50 -23.56 2.78
C GLU A 287 -3.52 -22.68 2.06
N LYS A 288 -3.93 -21.59 2.72
CA LYS A 288 -4.97 -20.70 2.21
C LYS A 288 -4.64 -19.24 2.52
N PHE A 289 -4.75 -18.37 1.53
CA PHE A 289 -4.66 -16.93 1.73
C PHE A 289 -6.05 -16.31 1.63
N GLY A 290 -6.40 -15.45 2.57
CA GLY A 290 -7.75 -14.92 2.74
C GLY A 290 -8.73 -15.95 3.28
N LYS A 291 -10.01 -15.59 3.24
CA LYS A 291 -11.12 -16.39 3.78
C LYS A 291 -11.38 -17.67 3.05
#